data_AF-A0A2K3M7U1-F1
#
_entry.id   AF-A0A2K3M7U1-F1
#
_cell.length_a   1.000
_cell.length_b   1.000
_cell.length_c   1.000
_cell.angle_alpha   90.00
_cell.angle_beta   90.00
_cell.angle_gamma   90.00
#
_symmetry.space_group_name_H-M   'P 1'
#
loop_
_entity.id
_entity.type
_entity.pdbx_description
1 polymer ?
#
loop_
_entity_poly.entity_id
_entity_poly.type
_entity_poly.pdbx_seq_one_letter_code
_entity_poly.pdbx_strand_id
1 'polypeptide(L)'
;MIRSFDEFVDRFGLLAPEALDGSSDEVNACNRILKNVRLEGYQIGKTKAFLRAGQMAELDTRRSEILGKSASIIQMKVRSYLARRSFVLLRLSAVQIQAACRGQIARQVFEGMQREASSLLIQRHFRMPLLSLSRLKAAIATQCAWRGKVARREHRKLKMAAR
;
A
#
# COMPACT_ATOMS: atom_id res chain seq x y z
N MET A 1 -2.51 -54.81 19.35
CA MET A 1 -1.15 -54.48 19.83
C MET A 1 -1.28 -53.89 21.22
N ILE A 2 -0.59 -54.45 22.21
CA ILE A 2 -0.77 -54.18 23.64
C ILE A 2 0.22 -53.07 24.06
N ARG A 3 -0.25 -51.92 24.55
CA ARG A 3 0.59 -50.79 24.99
C ARG A 3 0.57 -50.64 26.51
N SER A 4 1.69 -50.23 27.12
CA SER A 4 1.69 -49.75 28.52
C SER A 4 0.75 -48.56 28.66
N PHE A 5 0.32 -48.28 29.89
CA PHE A 5 -0.57 -47.15 30.14
C PHE A 5 0.10 -45.82 29.77
N ASP A 6 1.36 -45.63 30.15
CA ASP A 6 2.20 -44.50 29.72
C ASP A 6 2.19 -44.27 28.19
N GLU A 7 2.58 -45.27 27.38
CA GLU A 7 2.57 -45.16 25.91
C GLU A 7 1.18 -44.88 25.31
N PHE A 8 0.12 -45.34 25.99
CA PHE A 8 -1.25 -45.08 25.57
C PHE A 8 -1.64 -43.62 25.86
N VAL A 9 -1.32 -43.12 27.04
CA VAL A 9 -1.57 -41.72 27.45
C VAL A 9 -0.77 -40.76 26.57
N ASP A 10 0.50 -41.03 26.30
CA ASP A 10 1.32 -40.21 25.40
C ASP A 10 0.75 -40.13 24.00
N ARG A 11 0.25 -41.26 23.48
CA ARG A 11 -0.29 -41.31 22.12
C ARG A 11 -1.67 -40.68 22.00
N PHE A 12 -2.55 -40.92 22.97
CA PHE A 12 -3.98 -40.60 22.88
C PHE A 12 -4.46 -39.54 23.88
N GLY A 13 -3.59 -38.97 24.70
CA GLY A 13 -3.93 -37.94 25.68
C GLY A 13 -4.56 -36.69 25.06
N LEU A 14 -4.23 -36.38 23.81
CA LEU A 14 -4.86 -35.31 23.03
C LEU A 14 -6.39 -35.50 22.84
N LEU A 15 -6.89 -36.74 22.90
CA LEU A 15 -8.31 -37.04 22.77
C LEU A 15 -9.12 -36.63 24.02
N ALA A 16 -8.45 -36.47 25.16
CA ALA A 16 -9.07 -36.02 26.41
C ALA A 16 -8.04 -35.21 27.21
N PRO A 17 -7.79 -33.93 26.85
CA PRO A 17 -6.86 -33.08 27.58
C PRO A 17 -7.20 -32.96 29.07
N GLU A 18 -8.48 -33.05 29.43
CA GLU A 18 -8.96 -33.02 30.82
C GLU A 18 -8.58 -34.29 31.61
N ALA A 19 -8.25 -35.38 30.91
CA ALA A 19 -7.74 -36.60 31.53
C ALA A 19 -6.26 -36.47 31.95
N LEU A 20 -5.56 -35.42 31.47
CA LEU A 20 -4.16 -35.14 31.78
C LEU A 20 -3.98 -34.15 32.94
N ASP A 21 -5.07 -33.52 33.41
CA ASP A 21 -5.02 -32.57 34.53
C ASP A 21 -4.96 -33.32 35.89
N GLY A 22 -3.78 -33.31 36.52
CA GLY A 22 -3.54 -33.71 37.91
C GLY A 22 -2.65 -34.95 38.11
N SER A 23 -2.41 -35.30 39.39
CA SER A 23 -1.74 -36.54 39.83
C SER A 23 -2.65 -37.76 39.65
N SER A 24 -3.05 -38.05 38.42
CA SER A 24 -3.89 -39.21 38.09
C SER A 24 -3.01 -40.42 37.80
N ASP A 25 -3.31 -41.56 38.44
CA ASP A 25 -2.80 -42.86 38.02
C ASP A 25 -2.98 -43.05 36.50
N GLU A 26 -1.96 -43.57 35.82
CA GLU A 26 -1.95 -43.80 34.37
C GLU A 26 -3.15 -44.66 33.91
N VAL A 27 -3.59 -45.59 34.77
CA VAL A 27 -4.77 -46.44 34.56
C VAL A 27 -6.05 -45.61 34.51
N ASN A 28 -6.16 -44.60 35.38
CA ASN A 28 -7.32 -43.74 35.47
C ASN A 28 -7.35 -42.73 34.31
N ALA A 29 -6.18 -42.24 33.90
CA ALA A 29 -6.03 -41.43 32.68
C ALA A 29 -6.48 -42.21 31.43
N CYS A 30 -6.04 -43.46 31.27
CA CYS A 30 -6.48 -44.34 30.18
C CYS A 30 -8.00 -44.57 30.19
N ASN A 31 -8.57 -44.83 31.37
CA ASN A 31 -10.02 -44.98 31.53
C ASN A 31 -10.79 -43.73 31.09
N ARG A 32 -10.32 -42.54 31.49
CA ARG A 32 -10.95 -41.27 31.13
C ARG A 32 -10.89 -41.02 29.62
N ILE A 33 -9.75 -41.28 28.98
CA ILE A 33 -9.60 -41.16 27.52
C ILE A 33 -10.60 -42.08 26.80
N LEU A 34 -10.67 -43.36 27.19
CA LEU A 34 -11.57 -44.34 26.56
C LEU A 34 -13.05 -44.01 26.78
N LYS A 35 -13.41 -43.49 27.96
CA LYS A 35 -14.77 -43.01 28.27
C LYS A 35 -15.13 -41.75 27.48
N ASN A 36 -14.22 -40.80 27.32
CA ASN A 36 -14.46 -39.57 26.56
C ASN A 36 -14.70 -39.88 25.07
N VAL A 37 -13.92 -40.82 24.53
CA VAL A 37 -14.10 -41.33 23.17
C VAL A 37 -15.39 -42.15 23.00
N ARG A 38 -16.03 -42.57 24.11
CA ARG A 38 -17.19 -43.48 24.17
C ARG A 38 -16.92 -44.83 23.50
N LEU A 39 -15.73 -45.35 23.73
CA LEU A 39 -15.31 -46.64 23.17
C LEU A 39 -15.89 -47.78 24.02
N GLU A 40 -16.51 -48.78 23.40
CA GLU A 40 -17.07 -49.95 24.10
C GLU A 40 -16.24 -51.21 23.86
N GLY A 41 -16.31 -52.18 24.78
CA GLY A 41 -15.69 -53.50 24.60
C GLY A 41 -14.16 -53.52 24.71
N TYR A 42 -13.56 -52.53 25.40
CA TYR A 42 -12.15 -52.55 25.78
C TYR A 42 -11.95 -53.29 27.11
N GLN A 43 -10.74 -53.76 27.38
CA GLN A 43 -10.37 -54.34 28.68
C GLN A 43 -9.14 -53.65 29.25
N ILE A 44 -9.12 -53.44 30.57
CA ILE A 44 -7.98 -52.82 31.27
C ILE A 44 -7.36 -53.88 32.16
N GLY A 45 -6.08 -54.20 31.89
CA GLY A 45 -5.31 -55.11 32.72
C GLY A 45 -4.58 -54.40 33.86
N LYS A 46 -3.70 -55.12 34.55
CA LYS A 46 -2.87 -54.54 35.63
C LYS A 46 -1.79 -53.58 35.12
N THR A 47 -1.28 -53.81 33.91
CA THR A 47 -0.13 -53.08 33.37
C THR A 47 -0.40 -52.42 32.02
N LYS A 48 -1.49 -52.76 31.33
CA LYS A 48 -1.75 -52.39 29.93
C LYS A 48 -3.25 -52.30 29.60
N ALA A 49 -3.58 -51.50 28.59
CA ALA A 49 -4.92 -51.44 27.99
C ALA A 49 -5.02 -52.39 26.78
N PHE A 50 -6.11 -53.15 26.68
CA PHE A 50 -6.37 -54.12 25.62
C PHE A 50 -7.46 -53.62 24.67
N LEU A 51 -7.07 -53.47 23.40
CA LEU A 51 -7.91 -52.96 22.32
C LEU A 51 -7.80 -53.86 21.09
N ARG A 52 -8.93 -54.07 20.43
CA ARG A 52 -9.05 -54.75 19.13
C ARG A 52 -8.53 -53.85 18.01
N ALA A 53 -8.23 -54.43 16.85
CA ALA A 53 -7.71 -53.68 15.71
C ALA A 53 -8.63 -52.53 15.27
N GLY A 54 -9.94 -52.76 15.19
CA GLY A 54 -10.92 -51.72 14.83
C GLY A 54 -10.97 -50.55 15.83
N GLN A 55 -10.90 -50.85 17.12
CA GLN A 55 -10.85 -49.85 18.19
C GLN A 55 -9.59 -48.97 18.12
N MET A 56 -8.44 -49.59 17.86
CA MET A 56 -7.18 -48.86 17.70
C MET A 56 -7.23 -47.94 16.47
N ALA A 57 -7.78 -48.43 15.35
CA ALA A 57 -7.95 -47.64 14.14
C ALA A 57 -8.89 -46.45 14.35
N GLU A 58 -9.97 -46.61 15.12
CA GLU A 58 -10.89 -45.52 15.46
C GLU A 58 -10.20 -44.43 16.28
N LEU A 59 -9.45 -44.82 17.33
CA LEU A 59 -8.67 -43.89 18.14
C LEU A 59 -7.62 -43.14 17.30
N ASP A 60 -6.91 -43.84 16.43
CA ASP A 60 -5.91 -43.24 15.54
C ASP A 60 -6.53 -42.28 14.51
N THR A 61 -7.73 -42.60 14.01
CA THR A 61 -8.49 -41.72 13.11
C THR A 61 -8.88 -40.42 13.82
N ARG A 62 -9.50 -40.51 15.01
CA ARG A 62 -9.88 -39.32 15.80
C ARG A 62 -8.66 -38.46 16.17
N ARG A 63 -7.56 -39.09 16.57
CA ARG A 63 -6.30 -38.37 16.86
C ARG A 63 -5.81 -37.59 15.64
N SER A 64 -5.84 -38.23 14.48
CA SER A 64 -5.40 -37.61 13.21
C SER A 64 -6.30 -36.43 12.82
N GLU A 65 -7.61 -36.52 13.06
CA GLU A 65 -8.54 -35.42 12.84
C GLU A 65 -8.27 -34.21 13.74
N ILE A 66 -8.04 -34.41 15.04
CA ILE A 66 -7.73 -33.31 15.96
C ILE A 66 -6.41 -32.65 15.56
N LEU A 67 -5.36 -33.45 15.32
CA LEU A 67 -4.06 -32.93 14.88
C LEU A 67 -4.18 -32.17 13.55
N GLY A 68 -4.93 -32.70 12.59
CA GLY A 68 -5.18 -32.06 11.30
C GLY A 68 -5.91 -30.72 11.45
N LYS A 69 -6.96 -30.66 12.29
CA LYS A 69 -7.70 -29.42 12.58
C LYS A 69 -6.79 -28.39 13.27
N SER A 70 -6.05 -28.78 14.29
CA SER A 70 -5.12 -27.90 15.01
C SER A 70 -4.02 -27.36 14.08
N ALA A 71 -3.40 -28.22 13.28
CA ALA A 71 -2.41 -27.83 12.28
C ALA A 71 -3.01 -26.84 11.26
N SER A 72 -4.23 -27.10 10.78
CA SER A 72 -4.93 -26.22 9.84
C SER A 72 -5.19 -24.83 10.42
N ILE A 73 -5.59 -24.75 11.69
CA ILE A 73 -5.82 -23.47 12.39
C ILE A 73 -4.50 -22.69 12.50
N ILE A 74 -3.43 -23.34 12.96
CA ILE A 74 -2.10 -22.72 13.10
C ILE A 74 -1.61 -22.22 11.74
N GLN A 75 -1.67 -23.08 10.71
CA GLN A 75 -1.26 -22.73 9.36
C GLN A 75 -2.08 -21.57 8.79
N MET A 76 -3.40 -21.58 8.99
CA MET A 76 -4.29 -20.49 8.56
C MET A 76 -3.89 -19.16 9.21
N LYS A 77 -3.65 -19.15 10.53
CA LYS A 77 -3.26 -17.94 11.26
C LYS A 77 -1.90 -17.41 10.79
N VAL A 78 -0.91 -18.29 10.61
CA VAL A 78 0.41 -17.91 10.10
C VAL A 78 0.32 -17.34 8.68
N ARG A 79 -0.41 -18.01 7.77
CA ARG A 79 -0.60 -17.53 6.40
C ARG A 79 -1.27 -16.15 6.37
N SER A 80 -2.32 -15.96 7.16
CA SER A 80 -3.01 -14.68 7.29
C SER A 80 -2.08 -13.57 7.81
N TYR A 81 -1.31 -13.85 8.86
CA TYR A 81 -0.33 -12.92 9.41
C TYR A 81 0.73 -12.50 8.38
N LEU A 82 1.32 -13.47 7.67
CA LEU A 82 2.34 -13.21 6.66
C LEU A 82 1.78 -12.39 5.48
N ALA A 83 0.58 -12.74 5.00
CA ALA A 83 -0.10 -11.99 3.94
C ALA A 83 -0.38 -10.54 4.36
N ARG A 84 -0.89 -10.36 5.59
CA ARG A 84 -1.14 -9.01 6.15
C ARG A 84 0.15 -8.21 6.27
N ARG A 85 1.23 -8.80 6.77
CA ARG A 85 2.54 -8.14 6.91
C ARG A 85 3.07 -7.68 5.55
N SER A 86 3.03 -8.56 4.54
CA SER A 86 3.45 -8.26 3.17
C SER A 86 2.62 -7.11 2.58
N PHE A 87 1.29 -7.17 2.70
CA PHE A 87 0.40 -6.13 2.20
C PHE A 87 0.66 -4.76 2.84
N VAL A 88 0.84 -4.71 4.17
CA VAL A 88 1.12 -3.44 4.87
C VAL A 88 2.41 -2.82 4.36
N LEU A 89 3.48 -3.61 4.23
CA LEU A 89 4.76 -3.15 3.72
C LEU A 89 4.62 -2.60 2.29
N LEU A 90 3.99 -3.35 1.40
CA LEU A 90 3.77 -2.95 0.01
C LEU A 90 2.96 -1.65 -0.08
N ARG A 91 1.87 -1.54 0.71
CA ARG A 91 1.01 -0.35 0.74
C ARG A 91 1.77 0.89 1.20
N LEU A 92 2.61 0.77 2.23
CA LEU A 92 3.42 1.90 2.71
C LEU A 92 4.38 2.40 1.62
N SER A 93 5.13 1.48 1.00
CA SER A 93 6.03 1.82 -0.11
C SER A 93 5.28 2.45 -1.30
N ALA A 94 4.13 1.90 -1.67
CA ALA A 94 3.31 2.43 -2.76
C ALA A 94 2.83 3.86 -2.46
N VAL A 95 2.35 4.13 -1.25
CA VAL A 95 1.90 5.47 -0.85
C VAL A 95 3.06 6.48 -0.89
N GLN A 96 4.25 6.10 -0.43
CA GLN A 96 5.44 6.95 -0.48
C GLN A 96 5.82 7.32 -1.91
N ILE A 97 5.90 6.32 -2.81
CA ILE A 97 6.21 6.55 -4.23
C ILE A 97 5.14 7.44 -4.87
N GLN A 98 3.86 7.15 -4.63
CA GLN A 98 2.77 7.96 -5.17
C GLN A 98 2.82 9.40 -4.69
N ALA A 99 3.12 9.64 -3.41
CA ALA A 99 3.27 10.99 -2.87
C ALA A 99 4.44 11.73 -3.53
N ALA A 100 5.59 11.06 -3.69
CA ALA A 100 6.75 11.63 -4.37
C ALA A 100 6.44 11.98 -5.83
N CYS A 101 5.79 11.09 -6.58
CA CYS A 101 5.38 11.33 -7.97
C CYS A 101 4.41 12.52 -8.08
N ARG A 102 3.37 12.57 -7.25
CA ARG A 102 2.42 13.70 -7.23
C ARG A 102 3.13 15.02 -6.93
N GLY A 103 4.05 15.01 -5.96
CA GLY A 103 4.86 16.19 -5.65
C GLY A 103 5.76 16.62 -6.81
N GLN A 104 6.34 15.67 -7.54
CA GLN A 104 7.19 15.97 -8.69
C GLN A 104 6.40 16.57 -9.86
N ILE A 105 5.22 16.03 -10.15
CA ILE A 105 4.32 16.58 -11.17
C ILE A 105 3.95 18.03 -10.82
N ALA A 106 3.56 18.30 -9.56
CA ALA A 106 3.22 19.64 -9.12
C ALA A 106 4.40 20.62 -9.29
N ARG A 107 5.63 20.21 -8.95
CA ARG A 107 6.84 21.02 -9.16
C ARG A 107 7.10 21.29 -10.63
N GLN A 108 6.99 20.29 -11.50
CA GLN A 108 7.18 20.46 -12.94
C GLN A 108 6.20 21.46 -13.55
N VAL A 109 4.92 21.39 -13.15
CA VAL A 109 3.90 22.35 -13.59
C VAL A 109 4.25 23.76 -13.12
N PHE A 110 4.66 23.91 -11.85
CA PHE A 110 5.06 25.20 -11.29
C PHE A 110 6.30 25.80 -11.97
N GLU A 111 7.33 24.99 -12.23
CA GLU A 111 8.50 25.40 -13.00
C GLU A 111 8.13 25.83 -14.41
N GLY A 112 7.21 25.12 -15.06
CA GLY A 112 6.68 25.50 -16.38
C GLY A 112 6.06 26.90 -16.36
N MET A 113 5.17 27.17 -15.40
CA MET A 113 4.55 28.48 -15.22
C MET A 113 5.58 29.59 -14.95
N GLN A 114 6.58 29.32 -14.10
CA GLN A 114 7.64 30.29 -13.82
C GLN A 114 8.50 30.60 -15.05
N ARG A 115 8.83 29.59 -15.86
CA ARG A 115 9.58 29.76 -17.11
C ARG A 115 8.77 30.60 -18.11
N GLU A 116 7.48 30.33 -18.24
CA GLU A 116 6.60 31.09 -19.12
C GLU A 116 6.48 32.55 -18.69
N ALA A 117 6.22 32.81 -17.40
CA ALA A 117 6.16 34.16 -16.85
C ALA A 117 7.47 34.93 -17.09
N SER A 118 8.61 34.28 -16.86
CA SER A 118 9.93 34.87 -17.10
C SER A 118 10.16 35.18 -18.59
N SER A 119 9.75 34.27 -19.49
CA SER A 119 9.80 34.47 -20.94
C SER A 119 8.96 35.70 -21.35
N LEU A 120 7.74 35.83 -20.82
CA LEU A 120 6.88 36.99 -21.09
C LEU A 120 7.49 38.30 -20.59
N LEU A 121 8.10 38.31 -19.41
CA LEU A 121 8.79 39.50 -18.88
C LEU A 121 9.96 39.92 -19.80
N ILE A 122 10.81 38.96 -20.19
CA ILE A 122 11.93 39.21 -21.09
C ILE A 122 11.41 39.78 -22.42
N GLN A 123 10.44 39.12 -23.04
CA GLN A 123 9.84 39.58 -24.30
C GLN A 123 9.27 40.99 -24.19
N ARG A 124 8.57 41.30 -23.09
CA ARG A 124 8.03 42.65 -22.82
C ARG A 124 9.15 43.70 -22.73
N HIS A 125 10.22 43.41 -21.98
CA HIS A 125 11.36 44.32 -21.82
C HIS A 125 12.04 44.64 -23.15
N PHE A 126 12.15 43.67 -24.06
CA PHE A 126 12.74 43.90 -25.39
C PHE A 126 11.77 44.59 -26.36
N ARG A 127 10.49 44.22 -26.38
CA ARG A 127 9.51 44.75 -27.37
C ARG A 127 9.06 46.18 -27.06
N MET A 128 8.91 46.56 -25.79
CA MET A 128 8.36 47.86 -25.41
C MET A 128 9.24 49.06 -25.85
N PRO A 129 10.56 49.07 -25.62
CA PRO A 129 11.42 50.17 -26.06
C PRO A 129 11.45 50.30 -27.59
N LEU A 130 11.47 49.17 -28.31
CA LEU A 130 11.46 49.15 -29.76
C LEU A 130 10.19 49.81 -30.32
N LEU A 131 9.03 49.45 -29.78
CA LEU A 131 7.75 50.03 -30.17
C LEU A 131 7.65 51.52 -29.77
N SER A 132 8.18 51.89 -28.61
CA SER A 132 8.23 53.29 -28.18
C SER A 132 9.08 54.14 -29.14
N LEU A 133 10.25 53.62 -29.53
CA LEU A 133 11.15 54.29 -30.46
C LEU A 133 10.53 54.44 -31.85
N SER A 134 9.83 53.42 -32.36
CA SER A 134 9.16 53.51 -33.67
C SER A 134 8.04 54.55 -33.66
N ARG A 135 7.24 54.61 -32.58
CA ARG A 135 6.20 55.64 -32.38
C ARG A 135 6.78 57.04 -32.30
N LEU A 136 7.87 57.23 -31.55
CA LEU A 136 8.56 58.51 -31.44
C LEU A 136 9.08 58.98 -32.81
N LYS A 137 9.74 58.09 -33.57
CA LYS A 137 10.22 58.39 -34.92
C LYS A 137 9.08 58.81 -35.85
N ALA A 138 7.94 58.11 -35.83
CA ALA A 138 6.76 58.46 -36.64
C ALA A 138 6.16 59.83 -36.24
N ALA A 139 6.08 60.13 -34.94
CA ALA A 139 5.61 61.41 -34.45
C ALA A 139 6.51 62.57 -34.90
N ILE A 140 7.82 62.42 -34.77
CA ILE A 140 8.81 63.42 -35.21
C ILE A 140 8.70 63.65 -36.73
N ALA A 141 8.62 62.59 -37.53
CA ALA A 141 8.46 62.70 -38.99
C ALA A 141 7.21 63.52 -39.36
N THR A 142 6.09 63.24 -38.69
CA THR A 142 4.82 63.96 -38.90
C THR A 142 4.93 65.44 -38.51
N GLN A 143 5.53 65.74 -37.35
CA GLN A 143 5.74 67.11 -36.88
C GLN A 143 6.65 67.90 -37.82
N CYS A 144 7.76 67.30 -38.26
CA CYS A 144 8.68 67.92 -39.21
C CYS A 144 7.99 68.21 -40.55
N ALA A 145 7.20 67.26 -41.08
CA ALA A 145 6.44 67.46 -42.30
C ALA A 145 5.42 68.60 -42.18
N TRP A 146 4.70 68.67 -41.06
CA TRP A 146 3.74 69.75 -40.78
C TRP A 146 4.42 71.12 -40.70
N ARG A 147 5.49 71.24 -39.90
CA ARG A 147 6.27 72.50 -39.78
C ARG A 147 6.78 72.97 -41.13
N GLY A 148 7.33 72.07 -41.94
CA GLY A 148 7.77 72.39 -43.30
C GLY A 148 6.62 72.85 -44.20
N LYS A 149 5.43 72.24 -44.08
CA LYS A 149 4.23 72.65 -44.83
C LYS A 149 3.77 74.06 -44.43
N VAL A 150 3.75 74.36 -43.14
CA VAL A 150 3.39 75.69 -42.61
C VAL A 150 4.39 76.75 -43.08
N ALA A 151 5.69 76.52 -42.92
CA ALA A 151 6.73 77.46 -43.35
C ALA A 151 6.64 77.77 -44.86
N ARG A 152 6.41 76.75 -45.70
CA ARG A 152 6.18 76.95 -47.13
C ARG A 152 4.90 77.73 -47.42
N ARG A 153 3.83 77.53 -46.66
CA ARG A 153 2.58 78.28 -46.80
C ARG A 153 2.80 79.76 -46.47
N GLU A 154 3.49 80.06 -45.37
CA GLU A 154 3.81 81.43 -44.97
C GLU A 154 4.73 82.11 -46.00
N HIS A 155 5.78 81.43 -46.47
CA HIS A 155 6.66 81.97 -47.53
C HIS A 155 5.89 82.28 -48.83
N ARG A 156 4.93 81.42 -49.21
CA ARG A 156 4.06 81.67 -50.37
C ARG A 156 3.16 82.90 -50.17
N LYS A 157 2.56 83.08 -48.98
CA LYS A 157 1.77 84.28 -48.67
C LYS A 157 2.61 85.55 -48.77
N LEU A 158 3.79 85.56 -48.16
CA LEU A 158 4.72 86.69 -48.20
C LEU A 158 5.14 87.03 -49.65
N LYS A 159 5.41 86.03 -50.49
CA LYS A 159 5.69 86.23 -51.91
C LYS A 159 4.53 86.82 -52.70
N MET A 160 3.29 86.44 -52.37
CA MET A 160 2.10 86.97 -53.04
C MET A 160 1.77 88.40 -52.58
N ALA A 161 2.05 88.75 -51.33
CA ALA A 161 1.85 90.09 -50.79
C ALA A 161 2.92 91.12 -51.21
N ALA A 162 4.08 90.65 -51.69
CA ALA A 162 5.17 91.49 -52.20
C ALA A 162 5.07 91.76 -53.73
N ARG A 163 3.96 91.37 -54.36
CA ARG A 163 3.59 91.73 -55.73
C ARG A 163 2.49 92.78 -55.71
#